data_AF-B9Y8X1-F1
#
_entry.id   AF-B9Y8X1-F1
#
_cell.length_a   1.000
_cell.length_b   1.000
_cell.length_c   1.000
_cell.angle_alpha   90.00
_cell.angle_beta   90.00
_cell.angle_gamma   90.00
#
_symmetry.space_group_name_H-M   'P 1'
#
loop_
_entity.id
_entity.type
_entity.pdbx_description
1 polymer ?
#
loop_
_entity_poly.entity_id
_entity_poly.type
_entity_poly.pdbx_seq_one_letter_code
_entity_poly.pdbx_strand_id
1 'polypeptide(L)'
;MEIAIVIVNLILLFYFTRMAIHSRQVQVAGKLGPTWIITVFFVGIGIIRLFQNHSLFSIIQTVLIVLLGVLYSQMRSGFSDQGIVLLGNLYTWDRITQADVTDTEETQEIKVEFTVKKVSRFVYFTTAQRDAVEAMLTRYEQERAELELKAKAKG
;
A
#
# COMPACT_ATOMS: atom_id res chain seq x y z
N MET A 1 10.96 -5.04 29.72
CA MET A 1 9.94 -5.24 28.66
C MET A 1 9.56 -3.94 27.95
N GLU A 2 9.37 -2.83 28.66
CA GLU A 2 8.89 -1.56 28.05
C GLU A 2 9.82 -0.98 26.97
N ILE A 3 11.14 -1.01 27.20
CA ILE A 3 12.15 -0.54 26.22
C ILE A 3 12.09 -1.34 24.92
N ALA A 4 11.93 -2.67 25.00
CA ALA A 4 11.82 -3.51 23.81
C ALA A 4 10.60 -3.14 22.96
N ILE A 5 9.47 -2.82 23.58
CA ILE A 5 8.26 -2.38 22.89
C ILE A 5 8.48 -1.01 22.23
N VAL A 6 9.18 -0.08 22.89
CA VAL A 6 9.55 1.21 22.28
C VAL A 6 10.42 1.00 21.05
N ILE A 7 11.43 0.13 21.13
CA ILE A 7 12.32 -0.19 19.99
C ILE A 7 11.52 -0.78 18.83
N VAL A 8 10.62 -1.73 19.11
CA VAL A 8 9.73 -2.31 18.08
C VAL A 8 8.87 -1.22 17.43
N ASN A 9 8.26 -0.33 18.21
CA ASN A 9 7.47 0.77 17.67
C ASN A 9 8.29 1.74 16.81
N LEU A 10 9.55 2.02 17.19
CA LEU A 10 10.45 2.85 16.38
C LEU A 10 10.80 2.17 15.04
N ILE A 11 11.05 0.87 15.05
CA ILE A 11 11.29 0.08 13.83
C ILE A 11 10.04 0.12 12.94
N LEU A 12 8.85 -0.12 13.50
CA LEU A 12 7.58 -0.04 12.76
C LEU A 12 7.36 1.35 12.19
N LEU A 13 7.66 2.40 12.96
CA LEU A 13 7.51 3.80 12.52
C LEU A 13 8.43 4.10 11.34
N PHE A 14 9.67 3.59 11.36
CA PHE A 14 10.58 3.69 10.22
C PHE A 14 10.01 3.00 8.97
N TYR A 15 9.51 1.76 9.10
CA TYR A 15 8.90 1.05 7.97
C TYR A 15 7.65 1.75 7.43
N PHE A 16 6.76 2.21 8.31
CA PHE A 16 5.53 2.91 7.93
C PHE A 16 5.83 4.26 7.27
N THR A 17 6.82 4.98 7.76
CA THR A 17 7.28 6.23 7.14
C THR A 17 7.79 5.97 5.73
N ARG A 18 8.63 4.94 5.54
CA ARG A 18 9.13 4.55 4.22
C ARG A 18 8.00 4.15 3.27
N MET A 19 7.04 3.36 3.75
CA MET A 19 5.86 2.96 3.00
C MET A 19 4.99 4.16 2.61
N ALA A 20 4.76 5.09 3.53
CA ALA A 20 4.00 6.32 3.27
C ALA A 20 4.68 7.17 2.19
N ILE A 21 6.01 7.30 2.22
CA ILE A 21 6.77 8.02 1.20
C ILE A 21 6.61 7.37 -0.18
N HIS A 22 6.81 6.06 -0.31
CA HIS A 22 6.62 5.37 -1.60
C HIS A 22 5.18 5.46 -2.11
N SER A 23 4.20 5.44 -1.21
CA SER A 23 2.79 5.56 -1.59
C SER A 23 2.42 6.91 -2.20
N ARG A 24 3.25 7.95 -2.04
CA ARG A 24 3.06 9.24 -2.70
C ARG A 24 3.29 9.18 -4.21
N GLN A 25 3.91 8.12 -4.71
CA GLN A 25 4.13 7.91 -6.15
C GLN A 25 2.87 7.39 -6.86
N VAL A 26 1.81 7.07 -6.10
CA VAL A 26 0.53 6.61 -6.65
C VAL A 26 -0.17 7.76 -7.36
N GLN A 27 -0.38 7.60 -8.66
CA GLN A 27 -1.13 8.52 -9.51
C GLN A 27 -2.61 8.14 -9.56
N VAL A 28 -2.91 6.86 -9.79
CA VAL A 28 -4.28 6.34 -9.78
C VAL A 28 -4.47 5.62 -8.46
N ALA A 29 -5.10 6.29 -7.50
CA ALA A 29 -5.35 5.72 -6.18
C ALA A 29 -6.45 4.65 -6.27
N GLY A 30 -6.10 3.43 -5.85
CA GLY A 30 -7.05 2.36 -5.61
C GLY A 30 -7.65 2.44 -4.20
N LYS A 31 -8.74 1.70 -4.01
CA LYS A 31 -9.36 1.45 -2.71
C LYS A 31 -8.41 0.62 -1.85
N LEU A 32 -7.87 1.27 -0.84
CA LEU A 32 -7.39 0.58 0.35
C LEU A 32 -8.63 0.23 1.18
N GLY A 33 -8.70 -1.01 1.69
CA GLY A 33 -9.76 -1.40 2.64
C GLY A 33 -9.86 -0.40 3.81
N PRO A 34 -10.91 -0.46 4.64
CA PRO A 34 -11.31 0.63 5.54
C PRO A 34 -10.20 1.07 6.51
N THR A 35 -9.36 2.01 6.07
CA THR A 35 -8.16 2.49 6.76
C THR A 35 -8.48 3.17 8.08
N TRP A 36 -9.67 3.78 8.13
CA TRP A 36 -10.21 4.43 9.31
C TRP A 36 -10.42 3.42 10.45
N ILE A 37 -10.81 2.16 10.19
CA ILE A 37 -11.00 1.15 11.24
C ILE A 37 -9.67 0.84 11.91
N ILE A 38 -8.61 0.64 11.12
CA ILE A 38 -7.26 0.38 11.63
C ILE A 38 -6.74 1.60 12.39
N THR A 39 -7.00 2.80 11.90
CA THR A 39 -6.62 4.05 12.57
C THR A 39 -7.31 4.20 13.93
N VAL A 40 -8.64 3.98 13.98
CA VAL A 40 -9.42 4.02 15.22
C VAL A 40 -8.96 2.94 16.20
N PHE A 41 -8.62 1.75 15.72
CA PHE A 41 -8.08 0.69 16.55
C PHE A 41 -6.76 1.10 17.23
N PHE A 42 -5.81 1.66 16.47
CA PHE A 42 -4.55 2.14 17.03
C PHE A 42 -4.76 3.29 18.03
N VAL A 43 -5.60 4.27 17.69
CA VAL A 43 -5.92 5.40 18.57
C VAL A 43 -6.61 4.93 19.85
N GLY A 44 -7.58 4.01 19.74
CA GLY A 44 -8.30 3.43 20.87
C GLY A 44 -7.39 2.70 21.85
N ILE A 45 -6.46 1.88 21.34
CA ILE A 45 -5.43 1.23 22.17
C ILE A 45 -4.58 2.28 22.89
N GLY A 46 -4.16 3.34 22.17
CA GLY A 46 -3.39 4.42 22.75
C GLY A 46 -4.10 5.12 23.92
N ILE A 47 -5.39 5.40 23.77
CA ILE A 47 -6.22 6.03 24.80
C ILE A 47 -6.38 5.12 26.01
N ILE A 48 -6.75 3.85 25.83
CA ILE A 48 -6.90 2.88 26.93
C ILE A 48 -5.61 2.79 27.75
N ARG A 49 -4.46 2.78 27.07
CA ARG A 49 -3.14 2.69 27.69
C ARG A 49 -2.80 3.92 28.55
N LEU A 50 -3.25 5.11 28.15
CA LEU A 50 -3.07 6.34 28.93
C LEU A 50 -3.84 6.32 30.27
N PHE A 51 -5.00 5.66 30.31
CA PHE A 51 -5.79 5.54 31.55
C PHE A 51 -5.26 4.46 32.50
N GLN A 52 -4.54 3.45 31.99
CA GLN A 52 -4.03 2.36 32.81
C GLN A 52 -2.65 2.63 33.42
N ASN A 53 -1.82 3.47 32.78
CA ASN A 53 -0.47 3.72 33.24
C ASN A 53 0.02 5.14 32.86
N HIS A 54 0.34 5.97 33.86
CA HIS A 54 0.77 7.36 33.70
C HIS A 54 2.30 7.55 33.62
N SER A 55 3.07 6.47 33.51
CA SER A 55 4.52 6.56 33.28
C SER A 55 4.85 7.34 32.00
N LEU A 56 5.92 8.13 32.03
CA LEU A 56 6.45 8.86 30.86
C LEU A 56 6.65 7.92 29.65
N PHE A 57 7.07 6.68 29.89
CA PHE A 57 7.22 5.66 28.84
C PHE A 57 5.88 5.27 28.20
N SER A 58 4.80 5.21 28.97
CA SER A 58 3.44 4.93 28.47
C SER A 58 2.98 6.05 27.54
N ILE A 59 3.23 7.31 27.92
CA ILE A 59 2.90 8.48 27.10
C ILE A 59 3.66 8.44 25.77
N ILE A 60 4.98 8.20 25.80
CA ILE A 60 5.80 8.08 24.59
C ILE A 60 5.27 6.96 23.68
N GLN A 61 4.92 5.81 24.25
CA GLN A 61 4.38 4.68 23.48
C GLN A 61 3.02 5.00 22.86
N THR A 62 2.14 5.68 23.58
CA THR A 62 0.85 6.12 23.03
C THR A 62 1.05 7.07 21.86
N VAL A 63 1.95 8.05 21.97
CA VAL A 63 2.27 8.96 20.86
C VAL A 63 2.76 8.19 19.65
N LEU A 64 3.67 7.22 19.82
CA LEU A 64 4.17 6.38 18.73
C LEU A 64 3.06 5.57 18.05
N ILE A 65 2.14 5.00 18.83
CA ILE A 65 1.01 4.22 18.30
C ILE A 65 0.05 5.11 17.50
N VAL A 66 -0.26 6.31 18.01
CA VAL A 66 -1.11 7.28 17.30
C VAL A 66 -0.45 7.71 15.99
N LEU A 67 0.86 7.99 16.01
CA LEU A 67 1.62 8.33 14.80
C LEU A 67 1.59 7.20 13.76
N LEU A 68 1.71 5.93 14.19
CA LEU A 68 1.58 4.78 13.29
C LEU A 68 0.18 4.72 12.64
N GLY A 69 -0.88 4.95 13.41
CA GLY A 69 -2.24 5.01 12.87
C GLY A 69 -2.43 6.13 11.84
N VAL A 70 -1.89 7.32 12.12
CA VAL A 70 -1.92 8.46 11.19
C VAL A 70 -1.11 8.18 9.92
N LEU A 71 0.08 7.58 10.03
CA LEU A 71 0.88 7.21 8.86
C LEU A 71 0.16 6.16 8.01
N TYR A 72 -0.49 5.18 8.65
CA TYR A 72 -1.27 4.17 7.96
C TYR A 72 -2.44 4.77 7.18
N SER A 73 -3.15 5.74 7.76
CA SER A 73 -4.29 6.39 7.10
C SER A 73 -3.89 7.19 5.85
N GLN A 74 -2.62 7.62 5.78
CA GLN A 74 -2.06 8.33 4.63
C GLN A 74 -1.55 7.39 3.53
N MET A 75 -1.42 6.08 3.80
CA MET A 75 -0.93 5.15 2.80
C MET A 75 -1.93 5.02 1.65
N ARG A 76 -1.39 5.05 0.43
CA ARG A 76 -2.14 4.81 -0.80
C ARG A 76 -1.68 3.50 -1.44
N SER A 77 -2.63 2.78 -2.02
CA SER A 77 -2.34 1.74 -3.01
C SER A 77 -2.91 2.15 -4.35
N GLY A 78 -2.40 1.59 -5.43
CA GLY A 78 -2.85 1.92 -6.77
C GLY A 78 -1.71 1.88 -7.78
N PHE A 79 -1.91 2.55 -8.91
CA PHE A 79 -0.91 2.61 -9.96
C PHE A 79 0.04 3.81 -9.77
N SER A 80 1.30 3.56 -10.09
CA SER A 80 2.38 4.55 -10.21
C SER A 80 3.04 4.40 -11.58
N ASP A 81 3.85 5.37 -12.00
CA ASP A 81 4.62 5.25 -13.25
C ASP A 81 5.49 3.98 -13.30
N GLN A 82 6.03 3.58 -12.17
CA GLN A 82 7.01 2.50 -12.08
C GLN A 82 6.37 1.11 -11.90
N GLY A 83 5.09 1.05 -11.56
CA GLY A 83 4.45 -0.20 -11.15
C GLY A 83 3.18 -0.02 -10.34
N ILE A 84 2.76 -1.10 -9.69
CA ILE A 84 1.63 -1.11 -8.77
C ILE A 84 2.16 -0.96 -7.35
N VAL A 85 1.68 0.05 -6.62
CA VAL A 85 1.96 0.20 -5.19
C VAL A 85 0.84 -0.47 -4.40
N LEU A 86 1.18 -1.41 -3.53
CA LEU A 86 0.24 -2.02 -2.59
C LEU A 86 0.79 -1.88 -1.17
N LEU A 87 0.04 -1.18 -0.31
CA LEU A 87 0.38 -0.87 1.09
C LEU A 87 1.78 -0.28 1.23
N GLY A 88 2.14 0.65 0.33
CA GLY A 88 3.46 1.30 0.31
C GLY A 88 4.62 0.42 -0.19
N ASN A 89 4.35 -0.80 -0.65
CA ASN A 89 5.32 -1.62 -1.36
C ASN A 89 5.14 -1.45 -2.87
N LEU A 90 6.20 -1.07 -3.57
CA LEU A 90 6.20 -0.90 -5.03
C LEU A 90 6.53 -2.24 -5.71
N TYR A 91 5.59 -2.70 -6.51
CA TYR A 91 5.75 -3.84 -7.41
C TYR A 91 5.99 -3.29 -8.81
N THR A 92 7.26 -3.23 -9.20
CA THR A 92 7.66 -2.68 -10.49
C THR A 92 7.17 -3.51 -11.66
N TRP A 93 6.92 -2.87 -12.79
CA TRP A 93 6.39 -3.52 -14.00
C TRP A 93 7.24 -4.71 -14.47
N ASP A 94 8.56 -4.63 -14.37
CA ASP A 94 9.49 -5.72 -14.72
C ASP A 94 9.32 -6.98 -13.86
N ARG A 95 8.73 -6.86 -12.67
CA ARG A 95 8.53 -7.97 -11.73
C ARG A 95 7.14 -8.58 -11.81
N ILE A 96 6.19 -7.88 -12.42
CA ILE A 96 4.82 -8.33 -12.59
C ILE A 96 4.82 -9.28 -13.80
N THR A 97 4.34 -10.51 -13.59
CA THR A 97 4.32 -11.53 -14.65
C THR A 97 2.98 -11.60 -15.38
N GLN A 98 1.92 -11.19 -14.69
CA GLN A 98 0.54 -11.23 -15.17
C GLN A 98 -0.25 -10.15 -14.46
N ALA A 99 -1.14 -9.47 -15.18
CA ALA A 99 -2.10 -8.53 -14.64
C ALA A 99 -3.44 -8.75 -15.36
N ASP A 100 -4.49 -9.01 -14.61
CA ASP A 100 -5.84 -9.26 -15.09
C ASP A 100 -6.80 -8.24 -14.47
N VAL A 101 -7.81 -7.84 -15.23
CA VAL A 101 -8.86 -6.93 -14.79
C VAL A 101 -10.17 -7.69 -14.71
N THR A 102 -10.87 -7.54 -13.60
CA THR A 102 -12.22 -8.09 -13.42
C THR A 102 -13.13 -6.97 -12.96
N ASP A 103 -14.16 -6.71 -13.74
CA ASP A 103 -15.21 -5.76 -13.39
C ASP A 103 -16.27 -6.45 -12.55
N THR A 104 -16.67 -5.80 -11.45
CA THR A 104 -17.78 -6.27 -10.62
C THR A 104 -18.93 -5.26 -10.74
N GLU A 105 -19.94 -5.61 -11.55
CA GLU A 105 -21.10 -4.75 -11.79
C GLU A 105 -21.89 -4.48 -10.50
N GLU A 106 -21.99 -5.45 -9.60
CA GLU A 106 -22.72 -5.34 -8.34
C GLU A 106 -22.11 -4.33 -7.36
N THR A 107 -20.78 -4.23 -7.29
CA THR A 107 -20.09 -3.36 -6.32
C THR A 107 -19.59 -2.05 -6.92
N GLN A 108 -19.76 -1.86 -8.25
CA GLN A 108 -19.17 -0.75 -9.00
C GLN A 108 -17.65 -0.62 -8.77
N GLU A 109 -16.96 -1.76 -8.72
CA GLU A 109 -15.53 -1.85 -8.50
C GLU A 109 -14.84 -2.57 -9.65
N ILE A 110 -13.62 -2.12 -9.94
CA ILE A 110 -12.70 -2.76 -10.87
C ILE A 110 -11.62 -3.42 -10.02
N LYS A 111 -11.52 -4.74 -10.08
CA LYS A 111 -10.45 -5.50 -9.44
C LYS A 111 -9.31 -5.67 -10.43
N VAL A 112 -8.14 -5.16 -10.10
CA VAL A 112 -6.90 -5.47 -10.82
C VAL A 112 -6.15 -6.50 -10.01
N GLU A 113 -6.05 -7.72 -10.53
CA GLU A 113 -5.25 -8.80 -9.98
C GLU A 113 -3.91 -8.88 -10.70
N PHE A 114 -2.81 -9.01 -9.96
CA PHE A 114 -1.47 -9.09 -10.53
C PHE A 114 -0.61 -10.12 -9.81
N THR A 115 0.22 -10.81 -10.57
CA THR A 115 1.09 -11.88 -10.05
C THR A 115 2.54 -11.41 -10.02
N VAL A 116 3.19 -11.59 -8.87
CA VAL A 116 4.64 -11.39 -8.70
C VAL A 116 5.21 -12.60 -8.00
N LYS A 117 6.19 -13.27 -8.62
CA LYS A 117 6.84 -14.49 -8.09
C LYS A 117 5.84 -15.57 -7.67
N LYS A 118 4.82 -15.84 -8.50
CA LYS A 118 3.75 -16.83 -8.25
C LYS A 118 2.79 -16.47 -7.11
N VAL A 119 2.84 -15.25 -6.58
CA VAL A 119 1.89 -14.76 -5.58
C VAL A 119 0.99 -13.73 -6.23
N SER A 120 -0.29 -14.07 -6.37
CA SER A 120 -1.34 -13.16 -6.82
C SER A 120 -1.70 -12.17 -5.73
N ARG A 121 -1.90 -10.92 -6.13
CA ARG A 121 -2.30 -9.80 -5.28
C ARG A 121 -3.35 -8.99 -6.04
N PHE A 122 -4.14 -8.21 -5.33
CA PHE A 122 -5.17 -7.40 -5.96
C PHE A 122 -5.25 -5.99 -5.39
N VAL A 123 -5.66 -5.05 -6.23
CA VAL A 123 -6.05 -3.69 -5.85
C VAL A 123 -7.42 -3.42 -6.47
N TYR A 124 -8.32 -2.82 -5.70
CA TYR A 124 -9.62 -2.40 -6.18
C TYR A 124 -9.59 -0.94 -6.61
N PHE A 125 -10.37 -0.58 -7.62
CA PHE A 125 -10.58 0.78 -8.11
C PHE A 125 -12.07 1.01 -8.27
N THR A 126 -12.49 2.27 -8.41
CA THR A 126 -13.88 2.58 -8.74
C THR A 126 -14.11 2.46 -10.24
N THR A 127 -15.34 2.16 -10.66
CA THR A 127 -15.70 2.16 -12.08
C THR A 127 -15.48 3.53 -12.76
N ALA A 128 -15.58 4.63 -12.01
CA ALA A 128 -15.25 5.98 -12.50
C ALA A 128 -13.77 6.15 -12.89
N GLN A 129 -12.89 5.24 -12.47
CA GLN A 129 -11.45 5.25 -12.79
C GLN A 129 -11.10 4.30 -13.95
N ARG A 130 -12.09 3.69 -14.63
CA ARG A 130 -11.88 2.70 -15.70
C ARG A 130 -10.84 3.15 -16.73
N ASP A 131 -11.06 4.31 -17.35
CA ASP A 131 -10.18 4.82 -18.40
C ASP A 131 -8.73 5.00 -17.90
N ALA A 132 -8.56 5.43 -16.65
CA ALA A 132 -7.25 5.59 -16.03
C ALA A 132 -6.58 4.24 -15.74
N VAL A 133 -7.34 3.23 -15.32
CA VAL A 133 -6.85 1.86 -15.11
C VAL A 133 -6.42 1.24 -16.45
N GLU A 134 -7.25 1.33 -17.47
CA GLU A 134 -6.98 0.80 -18.82
C GLU A 134 -5.75 1.48 -19.45
N ALA A 135 -5.61 2.80 -19.29
CA ALA A 135 -4.43 3.53 -19.76
C ALA A 135 -3.13 3.05 -19.09
N MET A 136 -3.16 2.81 -17.78
CA MET A 136 -1.99 2.31 -17.05
C MET A 136 -1.60 0.90 -17.46
N LEU A 137 -2.59 0.03 -17.72
CA LEU A 137 -2.33 -1.34 -18.17
C LEU A 137 -1.81 -1.41 -19.61
N THR A 138 -2.34 -0.57 -20.50
CA THR A 138 -1.84 -0.44 -21.87
C THR A 138 -0.37 -0.03 -21.87
N ARG A 139 0.00 0.92 -20.99
CA ARG A 139 1.40 1.33 -20.81
C ARG A 139 2.27 0.19 -20.29
N TYR A 140 1.78 -0.59 -19.34
CA TYR A 140 2.49 -1.78 -18.84
C TYR A 140 2.77 -2.79 -19.96
N GLU A 141 1.80 -3.07 -20.83
CA GLU A 141 1.98 -3.99 -21.96
C GLU A 141 3.05 -3.49 -22.94
N GLN A 142 3.07 -2.18 -23.24
CA GLN A 142 4.08 -1.56 -24.08
C GLN A 142 5.49 -1.66 -23.47
N GLU A 143 5.65 -1.29 -22.20
CA GLU A 143 6.93 -1.37 -21.49
C GLU A 143 7.46 -2.82 -21.45
N ARG A 144 6.56 -3.79 -21.24
CA ARG A 144 6.92 -5.21 -21.28
C ARG A 144 7.37 -5.65 -22.68
N ALA A 145 6.65 -5.29 -23.72
CA ALA A 145 7.00 -5.63 -25.10
C ALA A 145 8.39 -5.07 -25.49
N GLU A 146 8.71 -3.84 -25.06
CA GLU A 146 10.04 -3.26 -25.25
C GLU A 146 11.15 -4.02 -24.51
N LEU A 147 10.89 -4.45 -23.27
CA LEU A 147 11.85 -5.24 -22.49
C LEU A 147 12.11 -6.60 -23.16
N GLU A 148 11.07 -7.26 -23.66
CA GLU A 148 11.20 -8.53 -24.39
C GLU A 148 11.98 -8.37 -25.70
N LEU A 149 11.75 -7.28 -26.45
CA LEU A 149 12.53 -6.94 -27.65
C LEU A 149 14.00 -6.69 -27.32
N LYS A 150 14.30 -5.92 -26.27
CA LYS A 150 15.68 -5.65 -25.83
C LYS A 150 16.40 -6.90 -25.33
N ALA A 151 15.68 -7.82 -24.68
CA ALA A 151 16.23 -9.10 -24.25
C ALA A 151 16.58 -9.99 -25.46
N LYS A 152 15.71 -10.06 -26.47
CA LYS A 152 15.97 -10.80 -27.72
C LYS A 152 17.10 -10.21 -28.55
N ALA A 153 17.31 -8.89 -28.51
CA ALA A 153 18.40 -8.23 -29.25
C ALA A 153 19.79 -8.40 -28.60
N LYS A 154 19.86 -8.88 -27.35
CA LYS A 154 21.11 -9.09 -26.59
C LYS A 154 21.51 -10.56 -26.44
N GLY A 155 20.66 -11.50 -26.83
CA GLY A 155 20.93 -12.94 -26.85
C GLY A 155 21.24 -13.42 -28.25
#